data_AF-A0A6P0SZ62-F1
#
_entry.id   AF-A0A6P0SZ62-F1
#
_cell.length_a   1.000
_cell.length_b   1.000
_cell.length_c   1.000
_cell.angle_alpha   90.00
_cell.angle_beta   90.00
_cell.angle_gamma   90.00
#
_symmetry.space_group_name_H-M   'P 1'
#
loop_
_entity.id
_entity.type
_entity.pdbx_description
1 polymer ?
#
loop_
_entity_poly.entity_id
_entity_poly.type
_entity_poly.pdbx_seq_one_letter_code
_entity_poly.pdbx_strand_id
1 'polypeptide(L)'
;FSAIVCAPLLEELICRGIILQKWAMKWGIKAGIFTSSLLFAIFHLRFDIVGLFIAGTIFCVLYFKTGKLIVPILCHSLYNTIVTIFRIRHYYSSSNVDFISVNDYQASMEPLLGQKAIVAAISFAVIMVFLYRNFPKQDDILPY
;
A
#
# COMPACT_ATOMS: atom_id res chain seq x y z
N PHE A 1 11.66 14.21 1.19
CA PHE A 1 12.68 13.37 0.53
C PHE A 1 12.76 11.97 1.16
N SER A 2 13.11 11.84 2.45
CA SER A 2 13.27 10.53 3.12
C SER A 2 12.06 9.60 2.97
N ALA A 3 10.85 10.04 3.35
CA ALA A 3 9.62 9.22 3.26
C ALA A 3 9.19 8.84 1.82
N ILE A 4 9.70 9.54 0.80
CA ILE A 4 9.30 9.34 -0.60
C ILE A 4 10.32 8.49 -1.35
N VAL A 5 11.61 8.63 -1.05
CA VAL A 5 12.68 7.96 -1.79
C VAL A 5 13.41 6.96 -0.90
N CYS A 6 14.01 7.42 0.20
CA CYS A 6 14.87 6.58 1.04
C CYS A 6 14.10 5.45 1.73
N ALA A 7 12.93 5.75 2.29
CA ALA A 7 12.11 4.78 2.99
C ALA A 7 11.60 3.69 2.03
N PRO A 8 10.92 4.00 0.90
CA PRO A 8 10.55 2.97 -0.08
C PRO A 8 11.73 2.15 -0.58
N LEU A 9 12.87 2.78 -0.89
CA LEU A 9 14.06 2.05 -1.32
C LEU A 9 14.50 1.00 -0.29
N LEU A 10 14.66 1.41 0.97
CA LEU A 10 15.11 0.53 2.04
C LEU A 10 14.07 -0.55 2.37
N GLU A 11 12.81 -0.17 2.48
CA GLU A 11 11.71 -1.08 2.83
C GLU A 11 11.52 -2.15 1.77
N GLU A 12 11.58 -1.80 0.48
CA GLU A 12 11.48 -2.78 -0.61
C GLU A 12 12.71 -3.68 -0.67
N LEU A 13 13.93 -3.15 -0.46
CA LEU A 13 15.15 -3.96 -0.41
C LEU A 13 15.07 -5.02 0.70
N ILE A 14 14.60 -4.65 1.90
CA ILE A 14 14.47 -5.57 3.02
C ILE A 14 13.32 -6.55 2.78
N CYS A 15 12.13 -6.05 2.44
CA CYS A 15 10.93 -6.87 2.35
C CYS A 15 10.95 -7.80 1.13
N ARG A 16 11.35 -7.32 -0.05
CA ARG A 16 11.31 -8.08 -1.30
C ARG A 16 12.66 -8.68 -1.64
N GLY A 17 13.75 -7.93 -1.44
CA GLY A 17 15.10 -8.42 -1.71
C GLY A 17 15.58 -9.48 -0.71
N ILE A 18 15.13 -9.44 0.55
CA ILE A 18 15.63 -10.35 1.60
C ILE A 18 14.52 -11.26 2.14
N ILE A 19 13.47 -10.69 2.74
CA ILE A 19 12.46 -11.46 3.48
C ILE A 19 11.67 -12.36 2.53
N LEU A 20 11.12 -11.81 1.45
CA LEU A 20 10.36 -12.55 0.46
C LEU A 20 11.20 -13.69 -0.12
N GLN A 21 12.44 -13.41 -0.56
CA GLN A 21 13.34 -14.40 -1.14
C GLN A 21 13.60 -15.56 -0.16
N LYS A 22 14.08 -15.24 1.05
CA LYS A 22 14.44 -16.26 2.04
C LYS A 22 13.25 -17.15 2.41
N TRP A 23 12.08 -16.55 2.60
CA TRP A 23 10.93 -17.30 3.12
C TRP A 23 10.17 -18.01 2.01
N ALA A 24 10.17 -17.47 0.78
CA ALA A 24 9.66 -18.19 -0.37
C ALA A 24 10.49 -19.42 -0.72
N MET A 25 11.82 -19.35 -0.64
CA MET A 25 12.69 -20.53 -0.81
C MET A 25 12.46 -21.59 0.27
N LYS A 26 12.21 -21.18 1.52
CA LYS A 26 12.08 -22.09 2.66
C LYS A 26 10.69 -22.73 2.77
N TRP A 27 9.64 -21.95 2.54
CA TRP A 27 8.25 -22.31 2.84
C TRP A 27 7.29 -22.15 1.67
N GLY A 28 7.79 -21.73 0.51
CA GLY A 28 7.01 -21.54 -0.69
C GLY A 28 6.55 -20.11 -0.94
N ILE A 29 6.25 -19.80 -2.21
CA ILE A 29 5.94 -18.45 -2.69
C ILE A 29 4.78 -17.81 -1.91
N LYS A 30 3.69 -18.56 -1.68
CA LYS A 30 2.54 -18.04 -0.94
C LYS A 30 2.92 -17.63 0.49
N ALA A 31 3.71 -18.46 1.17
CA ALA A 31 4.20 -18.17 2.51
C ALA A 31 5.11 -16.94 2.50
N GLY A 32 6.05 -16.85 1.56
CA GLY A 32 6.94 -15.69 1.41
C GLY A 32 6.19 -14.38 1.15
N ILE A 33 5.17 -14.39 0.29
CA ILE A 33 4.32 -13.21 0.01
C ILE A 33 3.57 -12.79 1.27
N PHE A 34 2.91 -13.74 1.95
CA PHE A 34 2.15 -13.47 3.16
C PHE A 34 3.04 -12.83 4.23
N THR A 35 4.20 -13.40 4.49
CA THR A 35 5.06 -12.96 5.58
C THR A 35 5.82 -11.69 5.29
N SER A 36 6.30 -11.50 4.06
CA SER A 36 6.87 -10.23 3.61
C SER A 36 5.85 -9.09 3.76
N SER A 37 4.61 -9.34 3.33
CA SER A 37 3.52 -8.34 3.44
C SER A 37 3.10 -8.08 4.87
N LEU A 38 3.10 -9.10 5.74
CA LEU A 38 2.78 -8.98 7.15
C LEU A 38 3.84 -8.18 7.91
N LEU A 39 5.12 -8.50 7.71
CA LEU A 39 6.22 -7.77 8.33
C LEU A 39 6.27 -6.31 7.84
N PHE A 40 6.04 -6.09 6.54
CA PHE A 40 5.87 -4.75 5.99
C PHE A 40 4.80 -3.98 6.76
N ALA A 41 3.60 -4.55 6.93
CA ALA A 41 2.50 -3.89 7.63
C ALA A 41 2.79 -3.63 9.12
N ILE A 42 3.38 -4.60 9.83
CA ILE A 42 3.67 -4.48 11.27
C ILE A 42 4.75 -3.44 11.53
N PHE A 43 5.82 -3.38 10.74
CA PHE A 43 6.93 -2.45 10.96
C PHE A 43 6.55 -0.98 10.73
N HIS A 44 5.41 -0.72 10.12
CA HIS A 44 4.87 0.64 10.03
C HIS A 44 4.28 1.15 11.36
N LEU A 45 3.96 0.26 12.31
CA LEU A 45 3.45 0.61 13.65
C LEU A 45 2.28 1.61 13.64
N ARG A 46 1.31 1.38 12.77
CA ARG A 46 0.15 2.26 12.56
C ARG A 46 -1.16 1.49 12.54
N PHE A 47 -2.27 2.20 12.68
CA PHE A 47 -3.62 1.62 12.69
C PHE A 47 -4.07 1.05 11.34
N ASP A 48 -3.46 1.48 10.22
CA ASP A 48 -3.82 1.04 8.85
C ASP A 48 -3.15 -0.28 8.42
N ILE A 49 -2.94 -1.21 9.35
CA ILE A 49 -2.25 -2.49 9.12
C ILE A 49 -2.85 -3.28 7.94
N VAL A 50 -4.18 -3.34 7.85
CA VAL A 50 -4.86 -4.08 6.77
C VAL A 50 -4.54 -3.47 5.40
N GLY A 51 -4.57 -2.14 5.28
CA GLY A 51 -4.23 -1.44 4.05
C GLY A 51 -2.76 -1.64 3.67
N LEU A 52 -1.87 -1.59 4.65
CA LEU A 52 -0.43 -1.81 4.46
C LEU A 52 -0.12 -3.26 4.07
N PHE A 53 -0.84 -4.24 4.61
CA PHE A 53 -0.71 -5.65 4.22
C PHE A 53 -1.13 -5.86 2.76
N ILE A 54 -2.24 -5.24 2.35
CA ILE A 54 -2.72 -5.29 0.96
C ILE A 54 -1.71 -4.63 0.01
N ALA A 55 -1.23 -3.42 0.35
CA ALA A 55 -0.18 -2.74 -0.41
C ALA A 55 1.08 -3.60 -0.52
N GLY A 56 1.47 -4.22 0.59
CA GLY A 56 2.60 -5.13 0.63
C GLY A 56 2.42 -6.32 -0.31
N THR A 57 1.23 -6.89 -0.35
CA THR A 57 0.89 -8.00 -1.24
C THR A 57 0.96 -7.56 -2.71
N ILE A 58 0.43 -6.37 -3.03
CA ILE A 58 0.49 -5.79 -4.39
C ILE A 58 1.94 -5.62 -4.85
N PHE A 59 2.83 -5.09 -4.00
CA PHE A 59 4.24 -4.91 -4.35
C PHE A 59 4.96 -6.26 -4.57
N CYS A 60 4.65 -7.29 -3.78
CA CYS A 60 5.14 -8.64 -4.04
C CYS A 60 4.67 -9.14 -5.42
N VAL A 61 3.38 -9.02 -5.73
CA VAL A 61 2.82 -9.42 -7.04
C VAL A 61 3.50 -8.66 -8.19
N LEU A 62 3.69 -7.35 -8.05
CA LEU A 62 4.39 -6.54 -9.07
C LEU A 62 5.83 -7.00 -9.27
N TYR A 63 6.54 -7.35 -8.20
CA TYR A 63 7.89 -7.85 -8.29
C TYR A 63 7.96 -9.20 -9.01
N PHE A 64 7.06 -10.14 -8.69
CA PHE A 64 6.95 -11.41 -9.43
C PHE A 64 6.61 -11.20 -10.90
N LYS A 65 5.67 -10.31 -11.21
CA LYS A 65 5.27 -10.02 -12.60
C LYS A 65 6.36 -9.41 -13.44
N THR A 66 7.19 -8.57 -12.84
CA THR A 66 8.16 -7.74 -13.58
C THR A 66 9.57 -8.24 -13.50
N GLY A 67 9.88 -9.10 -12.52
CA GLY A 67 11.24 -9.55 -12.22
C GLY A 67 12.18 -8.42 -11.80
N LYS A 68 11.65 -7.23 -11.46
CA LYS A 68 12.42 -6.00 -11.29
C LYS A 68 12.08 -5.32 -9.97
N LEU A 69 13.04 -5.28 -9.04
CA LEU A 69 12.85 -4.64 -7.75
C LEU A 69 12.61 -3.11 -7.85
N ILE A 70 13.09 -2.47 -8.92
CA ILE A 70 12.83 -1.04 -9.16
C ILE A 70 11.34 -0.73 -9.35
N VAL A 71 10.53 -1.69 -9.82
CA VAL A 71 9.09 -1.46 -10.04
C VAL A 71 8.34 -1.25 -8.72
N PRO A 72 8.37 -2.15 -7.72
CA PRO A 72 7.72 -1.91 -6.45
C PRO A 72 8.30 -0.67 -5.74
N ILE A 73 9.61 -0.39 -5.85
CA ILE A 73 10.22 0.84 -5.31
C ILE A 73 9.54 2.08 -5.89
N LEU A 74 9.45 2.18 -7.22
CA LEU A 74 8.82 3.33 -7.88
C LEU A 74 7.33 3.45 -7.56
N CYS A 75 6.60 2.32 -7.54
CA CYS A 75 5.19 2.31 -7.18
C CYS A 75 4.97 2.77 -5.73
N HIS A 76 5.80 2.31 -4.80
CA HIS A 76 5.74 2.71 -3.40
C HIS A 76 6.15 4.18 -3.22
N SER A 77 7.22 4.65 -3.87
CA SER A 77 7.59 6.06 -3.92
C SER A 77 6.48 6.96 -4.46
N LEU A 78 5.79 6.53 -5.52
CA LEU A 78 4.66 7.25 -6.09
C LEU A 78 3.48 7.31 -5.10
N TYR A 79 3.15 6.18 -4.47
CA TYR A 79 2.11 6.13 -3.43
C TYR A 79 2.42 7.11 -2.29
N ASN A 80 3.65 7.08 -1.75
CA ASN A 80 4.05 7.98 -0.68
C ASN A 80 4.06 9.45 -1.12
N THR A 81 4.41 9.73 -2.37
CA THR A 81 4.31 11.08 -2.94
C THR A 81 2.87 11.57 -2.94
N ILE A 82 1.94 10.77 -3.48
CA ILE A 82 0.52 11.12 -3.54
C ILE A 82 -0.04 11.36 -2.14
N VAL A 83 0.20 10.44 -1.21
CA VAL A 83 -0.25 10.56 0.19
C VAL A 83 0.34 11.80 0.85
N THR A 84 1.62 12.10 0.63
CA THR A 84 2.28 13.29 1.18
C THR A 84 1.65 14.57 0.66
N ILE A 85 1.36 14.66 -0.65
CA ILE A 85 0.67 15.82 -1.25
C ILE A 85 -0.71 16.01 -0.63
N PHE A 86 -1.50 14.94 -0.50
CA PHE A 86 -2.82 15.01 0.14
C PHE A 86 -2.73 15.47 1.60
N ARG A 87 -1.75 14.96 2.37
CA ARG A 87 -1.51 15.37 3.76
C ARG A 87 -1.15 16.84 3.86
N ILE A 88 -0.26 17.32 2.99
CA ILE A 88 0.13 18.74 2.95
C ILE A 88 -1.08 19.62 2.62
N ARG A 89 -1.85 19.28 1.58
CA ARG A 89 -3.07 20.01 1.21
C ARG A 89 -4.08 20.03 2.36
N HIS A 90 -4.31 18.89 3.01
CA HIS A 90 -5.23 18.78 4.14
C HIS A 90 -4.76 19.65 5.32
N TYR A 91 -3.46 19.63 5.62
CA TYR A 91 -2.87 20.44 6.68
C TYR A 91 -3.13 21.94 6.44
N TYR A 92 -2.85 22.45 5.24
CA TYR A 92 -3.13 23.86 4.89
C TYR A 92 -4.63 24.19 4.85
N SER A 93 -5.49 23.24 4.47
CA SER A 93 -6.95 23.43 4.52
C SER A 93 -7.47 23.51 5.96
N SER A 94 -6.83 22.79 6.88
CA SER A 94 -7.26 22.72 8.29
C SER A 94 -6.75 23.89 9.13
N SER A 95 -5.77 24.65 8.65
CA SER A 95 -5.24 25.84 9.35
C SER A 95 -6.11 27.09 9.18
N ASN A 96 -7.06 27.10 8.24
CA ASN A 96 -8.08 28.15 8.09
C ASN A 96 -9.39 27.66 8.71
N VAL A 97 -9.49 27.70 10.04
CA VAL A 97 -10.69 27.24 10.75
C VAL A 97 -11.70 28.38 10.83
N ASP A 98 -12.69 28.37 9.95
CA ASP A 98 -13.94 29.09 10.18
C ASP A 98 -14.79 28.28 11.18
N PHE A 99 -15.47 28.96 12.11
CA PHE A 99 -16.41 28.30 13.02
C PHE A 99 -17.66 27.87 12.25
N ILE A 100 -17.68 26.61 11.83
CA ILE A 100 -18.83 25.98 11.17
C ILE A 100 -19.83 25.47 12.22
N SER A 101 -21.13 25.66 11.97
CA SER A 101 -22.20 25.07 12.78
C SER A 101 -22.16 23.54 12.72
N VAL A 102 -22.59 22.86 13.79
CA VAL A 102 -22.72 21.40 13.83
C VAL A 102 -23.64 20.89 12.72
N ASN A 103 -24.69 21.65 12.40
CA ASN A 103 -25.63 21.31 11.33
C ASN A 103 -24.95 21.37 9.95
N ASP A 104 -24.11 22.38 9.72
CA ASP A 104 -23.38 22.56 8.46
C ASP A 104 -22.26 21.51 8.32
N TYR A 105 -21.61 21.15 9.43
CA TYR A 105 -20.65 20.05 9.48
C TYR A 105 -21.32 18.72 9.13
N GLN A 106 -22.45 18.39 9.77
CA GLN A 106 -23.21 17.17 9.46
C GLN A 106 -23.68 17.14 8.00
N ALA A 107 -24.23 18.24 7.49
CA ALA A 107 -24.67 18.35 6.10
C ALA A 107 -23.51 18.16 5.10
N SER A 108 -22.28 18.57 5.45
CA SER A 108 -21.10 18.38 4.60
C SER A 108 -20.49 16.96 4.70
N MET A 109 -20.69 16.26 5.81
CA MET A 109 -20.12 14.92 6.06
C MET A 109 -20.95 13.78 5.43
N GLU A 110 -22.27 13.91 5.37
CA GLU A 110 -23.18 12.88 4.82
C GLU A 110 -22.87 12.50 3.36
N PRO A 111 -22.80 13.43 2.39
CA PRO A 111 -22.46 13.08 1.00
C PRO A 111 -21.02 12.57 0.86
N LEU A 112 -20.11 13.02 1.74
CA LEU A 112 -18.71 12.65 1.72
C LEU A 112 -18.48 11.19 2.14
N LEU A 113 -19.25 10.69 3.11
CA LEU A 113 -19.13 9.31 3.58
C LEU A 113 -19.57 8.32 2.50
N GLY A 114 -20.69 8.60 1.82
CA GLY A 114 -21.17 7.79 0.69
C GLY A 114 -20.16 7.74 -0.46
N GLN A 115 -19.59 8.89 -0.84
CA GLN A 115 -18.57 8.94 -1.89
C GLN A 115 -17.31 8.15 -1.51
N LYS A 116 -16.82 8.28 -0.27
CA LYS A 116 -15.65 7.53 0.22
C LYS A 116 -15.92 6.02 0.22
N ALA A 117 -17.10 5.60 0.63
CA ALA A 117 -17.49 4.18 0.61
C ALA A 117 -17.51 3.62 -0.81
N ILE A 118 -18.06 4.37 -1.78
CA ILE A 118 -18.09 3.95 -3.19
C ILE A 118 -16.66 3.82 -3.75
N VAL A 119 -15.80 4.81 -3.51
CA VAL A 119 -14.39 4.74 -3.96
C VAL A 119 -13.68 3.55 -3.34
N ALA A 120 -13.86 3.30 -2.04
CA ALA A 120 -13.27 2.16 -1.35
C ALA A 120 -13.76 0.83 -1.93
N ALA A 121 -15.05 0.69 -2.23
CA ALA A 121 -15.62 -0.51 -2.83
C ALA A 121 -15.06 -0.77 -4.24
N ILE A 122 -14.96 0.27 -5.07
CA ILE A 122 -14.37 0.17 -6.42
C ILE A 122 -12.89 -0.20 -6.32
N SER A 123 -12.12 0.48 -5.46
CA SER A 123 -10.71 0.17 -5.23
C SER A 123 -10.53 -1.27 -4.76
N PHE A 124 -11.36 -1.73 -3.83
CA PHE A 124 -11.33 -3.12 -3.35
C PHE A 124 -11.60 -4.10 -4.49
N ALA A 125 -12.64 -3.90 -5.30
CA ALA A 125 -12.96 -4.75 -6.44
C ALA A 125 -11.80 -4.80 -7.45
N VAL A 126 -11.22 -3.65 -7.80
CA VAL A 126 -10.08 -3.56 -8.73
C VAL A 126 -8.86 -4.29 -8.16
N ILE A 127 -8.53 -4.09 -6.88
CA ILE A 127 -7.41 -4.77 -6.23
C ILE A 127 -7.64 -6.28 -6.20
N MET A 128 -8.85 -6.74 -5.85
CA MET A 128 -9.17 -8.17 -5.83
C MET A 128 -9.05 -8.80 -7.21
N VAL A 129 -9.58 -8.13 -8.26
CA VAL A 129 -9.43 -8.60 -9.64
C VAL A 129 -7.97 -8.62 -10.07
N PHE A 130 -7.19 -7.58 -9.73
CA PHE A 130 -5.77 -7.53 -10.01
C PHE A 130 -5.03 -8.68 -9.33
N LEU A 131 -5.23 -8.87 -8.03
CA LEU A 131 -4.57 -9.94 -7.28
C LEU A 131 -4.99 -11.31 -7.82
N TYR A 132 -6.28 -11.56 -8.01
CA TYR A 132 -6.78 -12.83 -8.55
C TYR A 132 -6.15 -13.21 -9.90
N ARG A 133 -5.99 -12.23 -10.79
CA ARG A 133 -5.43 -12.46 -12.14
C ARG A 133 -3.92 -12.62 -12.17
N ASN A 134 -3.23 -12.13 -11.14
CA ASN A 134 -1.78 -11.94 -11.18
C ASN A 134 -1.03 -12.61 -10.03
N PHE A 135 -1.74 -13.24 -9.10
CA PHE A 135 -1.12 -13.86 -7.95
C PHE A 135 -0.16 -14.97 -8.39
N PRO A 136 1.11 -14.95 -7.95
CA PRO A 136 2.09 -15.96 -8.30
C PRO A 136 1.66 -17.36 -7.89
N LYS A 137 1.92 -18.34 -8.76
CA LYS A 137 1.72 -19.76 -8.46
C LYS A 137 2.90 -20.28 -7.64
N GLN A 138 2.70 -21.46 -7.06
CA GLN A 138 3.68 -22.05 -6.15
C GLN A 138 4.93 -22.57 -6.88
N ASP A 139 4.78 -22.86 -8.18
CA ASP A 139 5.79 -23.33 -9.12
C ASP A 139 6.43 -22.21 -9.96
N ASP A 140 6.05 -20.94 -9.73
CA ASP A 140 6.67 -19.80 -10.40
C ASP A 140 8.14 -19.64 -9.98
N ILE A 141 8.95 -19.04 -10.84
CA ILE A 141 10.36 -18.76 -10.56
C ILE A 141 10.45 -17.52 -9.66
N LEU A 142 11.21 -17.62 -8.57
CA LEU A 142 11.51 -16.49 -7.71
C LEU A 142 12.31 -15.42 -8.48
N PRO A 143 11.88 -14.14 -8.45
CA PRO A 143 12.68 -13.03 -8.98
C PRO A 143 14.03 -12.96 -8.28
N TYR A 144 15.06 -12.44 -8.94
CA TYR A 144 16.41 -12.29 -8.38
C TYR A 144 16.53 -11.14 -7.39
#